data_AF-A0A919U2J4-F1
#
_entry.id   AF-A0A919U2J4-F1
#
_cell.length_a   1.000
_cell.length_b   1.000
_cell.length_c   1.000
_cell.angle_alpha   90.00
_cell.angle_beta   90.00
_cell.angle_gamma   90.00
#
_symmetry.space_group_name_H-M   'P 1'
#
loop_
_entity.id
_entity.type
_entity.pdbx_description
1 polymer ?
#
loop_
_entity_poly.entity_id
_entity_poly.type
_entity_poly.pdbx_seq_one_letter_code
_entity_poly.pdbx_strand_id
1 'polypeptide(L)'
;MSGPDPRFERSVAFWLRAYPRRWRAARGAELAAVAADLARPGAVRLDLRSAAGLVAGGWATRWRTRPPLRDYLLYRFADRRVPVEHRAWAADDLEGRFAGLRVGLSGPVGAAAGMLIARRWEGEPPDWAFVGLFSALLATMWLVIWPGRLEKSRRKHLVPQQGEPLVDGTRVYEWVPRDRVAARAGTLTTLLATALLAPAASVAWLVAPRRVATVACAPPDDGGGCFETVSLTRHGAVGPVLAALAVALLVGGAVAWLAARRLDRQVPVRPFQPARRVVGLGLRRAAGTGLVVVLVLADLAAEATGRIDLWAGAVLAVVALALLPACAVTWRVASRGPSDLAWSDVRRIVWTGHAPVVDQHGTGLVPFVLGPAPATPAGQAVAVTGGARADGAEAPRPDWLH
;
A
#
# COMPACT_ATOMS: atom_id res chain seq x y z
N MET A 1 -4.83 45.93 8.55
CA MET A 1 -5.24 44.83 9.45
C MET A 1 -4.33 43.66 9.19
N SER A 2 -3.57 43.22 10.19
CA SER A 2 -2.70 42.05 10.07
C SER A 2 -3.60 40.82 9.93
N GLY A 3 -3.39 39.99 8.89
CA GLY A 3 -4.12 38.73 8.76
C GLY A 3 -3.89 37.80 9.97
N PRO A 4 -4.73 36.77 10.14
CA PRO A 4 -4.58 35.80 11.23
C PRO A 4 -3.19 35.14 11.23
N ASP A 5 -2.67 34.80 12.41
CA ASP A 5 -1.37 34.14 12.55
C ASP A 5 -1.39 32.80 11.77
N PRO A 6 -0.43 32.53 10.85
CA PRO A 6 -0.33 31.28 10.12
C PRO A 6 -0.27 30.01 10.99
N ARG A 7 0.09 30.12 12.28
CA ARG A 7 0.04 29.02 13.26
C ARG A 7 -1.41 28.72 13.67
N PHE A 8 -2.23 29.74 13.84
CA PHE A 8 -3.64 29.61 14.17
C PHE A 8 -4.40 28.94 13.02
N GLU A 9 -4.21 29.41 11.78
CA GLU A 9 -4.81 28.80 10.59
C GLU A 9 -4.45 27.32 10.45
N ARG A 10 -3.19 26.96 10.71
CA ARG A 10 -2.75 25.55 10.73
C ARG A 10 -3.44 24.73 11.83
N SER A 11 -3.67 25.32 13.00
CA SER A 11 -4.42 24.68 14.08
C SER A 11 -5.88 24.43 13.68
N VAL A 12 -6.56 25.42 13.09
CA VAL A 12 -7.92 25.27 12.60
C VAL A 12 -7.99 24.23 11.48
N ALA A 13 -7.11 24.33 10.48
CA ALA A 13 -7.03 23.38 9.37
C ALA A 13 -6.78 21.93 9.83
N PHE A 14 -6.06 21.74 10.95
CA PHE A 14 -5.90 20.43 11.58
C PHE A 14 -7.24 19.90 12.10
N TRP A 15 -7.98 20.69 12.89
CA TRP A 15 -9.27 20.27 13.46
C TRP A 15 -10.35 20.10 12.41
N LEU A 16 -10.33 20.92 11.36
CA LEU A 16 -11.26 20.79 10.23
C LEU A 16 -11.14 19.44 9.52
N ARG A 17 -10.06 18.67 9.69
CA ARG A 17 -9.95 17.30 9.13
C ARG A 17 -11.09 16.37 9.59
N ALA A 18 -11.76 16.71 10.69
CA ALA A 18 -12.99 16.06 11.12
C ALA A 18 -14.14 16.19 10.09
N TYR A 19 -14.17 17.21 9.25
CA TYR A 19 -15.15 17.40 8.17
C TYR A 19 -14.79 16.59 6.90
N PRO A 20 -15.78 16.22 6.06
CA PRO A 20 -15.55 15.61 4.74
C PRO A 20 -14.59 16.46 3.87
N ARG A 21 -13.81 15.85 2.97
CA ARG A 21 -12.78 16.62 2.21
C ARG A 21 -13.44 17.62 1.28
N ARG A 22 -14.51 17.21 0.61
CA ARG A 22 -15.33 18.07 -0.26
C ARG A 22 -15.89 19.29 0.49
N TRP A 23 -16.36 19.07 1.71
CA TRP A 23 -16.90 20.14 2.56
C TRP A 23 -15.81 21.15 2.92
N ARG A 24 -14.62 20.67 3.29
CA ARG A 24 -13.48 21.55 3.56
C ARG A 24 -13.00 22.32 2.34
N ALA A 25 -13.03 21.71 1.15
CA ALA A 25 -12.63 22.40 -0.07
C ALA A 25 -13.57 23.59 -0.36
N ALA A 26 -14.87 23.42 -0.13
CA ALA A 26 -15.87 24.46 -0.36
C ALA A 26 -15.95 25.51 0.77
N ARG A 27 -15.90 25.10 2.03
CA ARG A 27 -16.24 25.95 3.21
C ARG A 27 -15.11 26.09 4.22
N GLY A 28 -13.97 25.44 4.00
CA GLY A 28 -12.88 25.40 4.97
C GLY A 28 -12.22 26.76 5.19
N ALA A 29 -12.07 27.55 4.14
CA ALA A 29 -11.51 28.90 4.22
C ALA A 29 -12.46 29.86 4.97
N GLU A 30 -13.75 29.84 4.63
CA GLU A 30 -14.77 30.62 5.33
C GLU A 30 -14.81 30.29 6.82
N LEU A 31 -14.83 28.99 7.17
CA LEU A 31 -14.88 28.58 8.57
C LEU A 31 -13.58 28.90 9.32
N ALA A 32 -12.43 28.91 8.63
CA ALA A 32 -11.17 29.35 9.21
C ALA A 32 -11.15 30.87 9.48
N ALA A 33 -11.71 31.68 8.59
CA ALA A 33 -11.87 33.11 8.79
C ALA A 33 -12.80 33.41 9.98
N VAL A 34 -13.98 32.76 10.04
CA VAL A 34 -14.90 32.89 11.18
C VAL A 34 -14.23 32.48 12.50
N ALA A 35 -13.45 31.39 12.49
CA ALA A 35 -12.71 30.97 13.68
C ALA A 35 -11.64 31.98 14.10
N ALA A 36 -11.00 32.67 13.15
CA ALA A 36 -10.03 33.72 13.42
C ALA A 36 -10.67 34.99 13.98
N ASP A 37 -11.83 35.40 13.45
CA ASP A 37 -12.57 36.56 13.93
C ASP A 37 -13.09 36.39 15.37
N LEU A 38 -13.44 35.15 15.73
CA LEU A 38 -13.86 34.79 17.09
C LEU A 38 -12.69 34.54 18.06
N ALA A 39 -11.46 34.42 17.55
CA ALA A 39 -10.30 34.15 18.38
C ALA A 39 -9.88 35.40 19.17
N ARG A 40 -9.35 35.19 20.38
CA ARG A 40 -8.74 36.30 21.13
C ARG A 40 -7.57 36.90 20.34
N PRO A 41 -7.35 38.22 20.39
CA PRO A 41 -6.19 38.84 19.77
C PRO A 41 -4.89 38.14 20.19
N GLY A 42 -4.06 37.77 19.21
CA GLY A 42 -2.80 37.04 19.45
C GLY A 42 -2.93 35.53 19.68
N ALA A 43 -4.12 34.94 19.51
CA ALA A 43 -4.29 33.48 19.62
C ALA A 43 -3.50 32.76 18.51
N VAL A 44 -2.58 31.87 18.92
CA VAL A 44 -1.77 31.05 18.01
C VAL A 44 -2.35 29.66 17.74
N ARG A 45 -3.36 29.25 18.53
CA ARG A 45 -4.03 27.95 18.46
C ARG A 45 -5.51 28.10 18.81
N LEU A 46 -6.32 27.19 18.26
CA LEU A 46 -7.72 27.08 18.63
C LEU A 46 -7.86 26.52 20.05
N ASP A 47 -8.72 27.12 20.87
CA ASP A 47 -9.00 26.63 22.22
C ASP A 47 -9.68 25.25 22.17
N LEU A 48 -9.55 24.48 23.26
CA LEU A 48 -10.03 23.09 23.32
C LEU A 48 -11.56 22.98 23.14
N ARG A 49 -12.33 23.95 23.62
CA ARG A 49 -13.79 23.93 23.52
C ARG A 49 -14.24 24.14 22.07
N SER A 50 -13.68 25.15 21.41
CA SER A 50 -13.92 25.40 19.98
C SER A 50 -13.43 24.24 19.13
N ALA A 51 -12.27 23.65 19.45
CA ALA A 51 -11.77 22.46 18.78
C ALA A 51 -12.72 21.27 18.93
N ALA A 52 -13.22 21.00 20.13
CA ALA A 52 -14.20 19.94 20.37
C ALA A 52 -15.51 20.19 19.61
N GLY A 53 -15.98 21.44 19.57
CA GLY A 53 -17.15 21.85 18.77
C GLY A 53 -16.95 21.61 17.28
N LEU A 54 -15.79 21.97 16.73
CA LEU A 54 -15.45 21.68 15.33
C LEU A 54 -15.40 20.18 15.04
N VAL A 55 -14.82 19.39 15.94
CA VAL A 55 -14.75 17.93 15.77
C VAL A 55 -16.15 17.33 15.78
N ALA A 56 -16.99 17.70 16.77
CA ALA A 56 -18.37 17.23 16.87
C ALA A 56 -19.19 17.62 15.63
N GLY A 57 -19.09 18.87 15.18
CA GLY A 57 -19.75 19.36 13.95
C GLY A 57 -19.29 18.62 12.69
N GLY A 58 -17.98 18.35 12.58
CA GLY A 58 -17.42 17.56 11.48
C GLY A 58 -17.93 16.11 11.47
N TRP A 59 -18.01 15.47 12.64
CA TRP A 59 -18.56 14.13 12.79
C TRP A 59 -20.06 14.08 12.47
N ALA A 60 -20.84 15.03 12.97
CA ALA A 60 -22.25 15.16 12.64
C ALA A 60 -22.45 15.34 11.12
N THR A 61 -21.62 16.15 10.46
CA THR A 61 -21.66 16.34 9.00
C THR A 61 -21.34 15.05 8.23
N ARG A 62 -20.36 14.26 8.70
CA ARG A 62 -20.09 12.93 8.13
C ARG A 62 -21.26 11.98 8.31
N TRP A 63 -21.91 12.00 9.48
CA TRP A 63 -23.04 11.15 9.79
C TRP A 63 -24.27 11.46 8.92
N ARG A 64 -24.63 12.74 8.79
CA ARG A 64 -25.77 13.20 7.96
C ARG A 64 -25.60 12.89 6.47
N THR A 65 -24.35 12.82 6.00
CA THR A 65 -24.06 12.54 4.58
C THR A 65 -23.74 11.09 4.29
N ARG A 66 -23.86 10.20 5.30
CA ARG A 66 -23.62 8.77 5.15
C ARG A 66 -24.82 8.11 4.46
N PRO A 67 -24.59 7.13 3.56
CA PRO A 67 -25.68 6.29 3.06
C PRO A 67 -26.39 5.52 4.19
N PRO A 68 -27.64 5.09 3.98
CA PRO A 68 -28.32 4.15 4.86
C PRO A 68 -27.46 2.94 5.18
N LEU A 69 -27.64 2.34 6.37
CA LEU A 69 -26.78 1.25 6.85
C LEU A 69 -26.72 0.08 5.87
N ARG A 70 -27.85 -0.28 5.25
CA ARG A 70 -27.92 -1.34 4.24
C ARG A 70 -26.98 -1.07 3.06
N ASP A 71 -27.05 0.11 2.46
CA ASP A 71 -26.22 0.46 1.31
C ASP A 71 -24.74 0.57 1.70
N TYR A 72 -24.46 1.05 2.91
CA TYR A 72 -23.12 1.05 3.47
C TYR A 72 -22.54 -0.37 3.58
N LEU A 73 -23.30 -1.32 4.11
CA LEU A 73 -22.85 -2.71 4.28
C LEU A 73 -22.70 -3.41 2.92
N LEU A 74 -23.66 -3.24 2.00
CA LEU A 74 -23.57 -3.79 0.65
C LEU A 74 -22.39 -3.22 -0.13
N TYR A 75 -22.10 -1.93 0.00
CA TYR A 75 -20.90 -1.31 -0.54
C TYR A 75 -19.63 -1.94 0.05
N ARG A 76 -19.57 -2.09 1.38
CA ARG A 76 -18.35 -2.52 2.09
C ARG A 76 -18.00 -3.99 1.90
N PHE A 77 -19.01 -4.86 1.95
CA PHE A 77 -18.85 -6.31 2.01
C PHE A 77 -19.28 -7.04 0.73
N ALA A 78 -20.25 -6.50 -0.01
CA ALA A 78 -20.70 -7.07 -1.28
C ALA A 78 -20.18 -6.30 -2.52
N ASP A 79 -19.32 -5.29 -2.31
CA ASP A 79 -18.79 -4.41 -3.38
C ASP A 79 -19.93 -3.79 -4.23
N ARG A 80 -21.15 -3.63 -3.68
CA ARG A 80 -22.29 -3.09 -4.44
C ARG A 80 -22.03 -1.62 -4.79
N ARG A 81 -22.36 -1.23 -6.03
CA ARG A 81 -22.20 0.17 -6.47
C ARG A 81 -23.02 1.09 -5.57
N VAL A 82 -22.43 2.21 -5.18
CA VAL A 82 -23.06 3.20 -4.30
C VAL A 82 -24.06 4.01 -5.14
N PRO A 83 -25.29 4.26 -4.64
CA PRO A 83 -26.27 5.13 -5.31
C PRO A 83 -25.69 6.51 -5.64
N VAL A 84 -26.21 7.15 -6.69
CA VAL A 84 -25.68 8.42 -7.24
C VAL A 84 -25.62 9.50 -6.15
N GLU A 85 -26.69 9.62 -5.36
CA GLU A 85 -26.85 10.58 -4.26
C GLU A 85 -25.78 10.44 -3.15
N HIS A 86 -25.15 9.27 -3.02
CA HIS A 86 -24.13 8.98 -2.01
C HIS A 86 -22.70 8.87 -2.57
N ARG A 87 -22.48 9.14 -3.86
CA ARG A 87 -21.14 9.05 -4.46
C ARG A 87 -20.14 10.04 -3.90
N ALA A 88 -20.58 11.24 -3.56
CA ALA A 88 -19.71 12.23 -2.93
C ALA A 88 -19.18 11.72 -1.57
N TRP A 89 -19.98 10.94 -0.84
CA TRP A 89 -19.53 10.24 0.36
C TRP A 89 -18.54 9.11 0.03
N ALA A 90 -18.82 8.32 -1.00
CA ALA A 90 -17.92 7.25 -1.45
C ALA A 90 -16.55 7.78 -1.94
N ALA A 91 -16.53 8.93 -2.61
CA ALA A 91 -15.31 9.62 -3.02
C ALA A 91 -14.45 9.97 -1.81
N ASP A 92 -15.05 10.58 -0.77
CA ASP A 92 -14.34 10.87 0.48
C ASP A 92 -13.84 9.59 1.19
N ASP A 93 -14.56 8.48 1.07
CA ASP A 93 -14.17 7.18 1.59
C ASP A 93 -12.95 6.58 0.85
N LEU A 94 -12.98 6.59 -0.48
CA LEU A 94 -12.00 5.93 -1.37
C LEU A 94 -10.76 6.79 -1.65
N GLU A 95 -10.86 8.10 -1.46
CA GLU A 95 -9.73 9.04 -1.63
C GLU A 95 -9.08 9.38 -0.29
N GLY A 96 -9.72 9.06 0.83
CA GLY A 96 -9.19 9.32 2.17
C GLY A 96 -7.82 8.68 2.42
N ARG A 97 -7.04 9.28 3.34
CA ARG A 97 -5.71 8.78 3.75
C ARG A 97 -5.73 7.30 4.17
N PHE A 98 -6.83 6.86 4.78
CA PHE A 98 -7.04 5.50 5.27
C PHE A 98 -7.84 4.62 4.30
N ALA A 99 -8.15 5.08 3.09
CA ALA A 99 -8.96 4.33 2.13
C ALA A 99 -8.39 2.94 1.84
N GLY A 100 -7.08 2.87 1.57
CA GLY A 100 -6.41 1.62 1.30
C GLY A 100 -6.45 0.62 2.46
N LEU A 101 -6.36 1.11 3.70
CA LEU A 101 -6.51 0.27 4.89
C LEU A 101 -7.95 -0.22 5.05
N ARG A 102 -8.93 0.68 4.96
CA ARG A 102 -10.34 0.33 5.13
C ARG A 102 -10.84 -0.65 4.07
N VAL A 103 -10.41 -0.49 2.82
CA VAL A 103 -10.72 -1.44 1.74
C VAL A 103 -9.96 -2.75 1.95
N GLY A 104 -8.67 -2.69 2.30
CA GLY A 104 -7.85 -3.89 2.54
C GLY A 104 -8.33 -4.74 3.72
N LEU A 105 -8.80 -4.12 4.79
CA LEU A 105 -9.26 -4.79 6.01
C LEU A 105 -10.72 -5.22 5.97
N SER A 106 -11.54 -4.70 5.05
CA SER A 106 -12.97 -5.05 5.03
C SER A 106 -13.25 -6.52 4.72
N GLY A 107 -12.46 -7.14 3.84
CA GLY A 107 -12.57 -8.57 3.54
C GLY A 107 -12.21 -9.44 4.74
N PRO A 108 -11.01 -9.30 5.33
CA PRO A 108 -10.63 -10.03 6.53
C PRO A 108 -11.64 -9.89 7.66
N VAL A 109 -12.13 -8.68 7.93
CA VAL A 109 -13.15 -8.45 8.95
C VAL A 109 -14.47 -9.16 8.61
N GLY A 110 -14.91 -9.10 7.35
CA GLY A 110 -16.11 -9.81 6.91
C GLY A 110 -15.96 -11.33 6.98
N ALA A 111 -14.80 -11.87 6.60
CA ALA A 111 -14.49 -13.29 6.65
C ALA A 111 -14.42 -13.79 8.10
N ALA A 112 -13.75 -13.05 8.99
CA ALA A 112 -13.70 -13.35 10.41
C ALA A 112 -15.10 -13.35 11.03
N ALA A 113 -15.91 -12.33 10.74
CA ALA A 113 -17.28 -12.25 11.23
C ALA A 113 -18.14 -13.43 10.72
N GLY A 114 -18.06 -13.76 9.43
CA GLY A 114 -18.78 -14.90 8.85
C GLY A 114 -18.38 -16.24 9.48
N MET A 115 -17.08 -16.44 9.71
CA MET A 115 -16.55 -17.63 10.36
C MET A 115 -17.02 -17.75 11.82
N LEU A 116 -16.99 -16.67 12.58
CA LEU A 116 -17.50 -16.65 13.96
C LEU A 116 -19.01 -16.94 14.02
N ILE A 117 -19.79 -16.41 13.08
CA ILE A 117 -21.22 -16.69 12.97
C ILE A 117 -21.46 -18.17 12.64
N ALA A 118 -20.72 -18.73 11.67
CA ALA A 118 -20.84 -20.13 11.27
C ALA A 118 -20.54 -21.08 12.43
N ARG A 119 -19.42 -20.89 13.14
CA ARG A 119 -19.07 -21.72 14.30
C ARG A 119 -20.09 -21.60 15.43
N ARG A 120 -20.59 -20.37 15.67
CA ARG A 120 -21.65 -20.14 16.67
C ARG A 120 -22.94 -20.88 16.31
N TRP A 121 -23.25 -21.04 15.03
CA TRP A 121 -24.38 -21.80 14.53
C TRP A 121 -24.19 -23.31 14.73
N GLU A 122 -22.96 -23.80 14.56
CA GLU A 122 -22.57 -25.20 14.78
C GLU A 122 -22.41 -25.57 16.27
N GLY A 123 -22.42 -24.58 17.16
CA GLY A 123 -22.23 -24.80 18.60
C GLY A 123 -20.77 -24.99 19.01
N GLU A 124 -19.82 -24.74 18.10
CA GLU A 124 -18.39 -24.83 18.40
C GLU A 124 -17.88 -23.55 19.09
N PRO A 125 -16.99 -23.66 20.08
CA PRO A 125 -16.28 -22.50 20.60
C PRO A 125 -15.32 -21.92 19.54
N PRO A 126 -15.14 -20.59 19.49
CA PRO A 126 -14.24 -19.97 18.54
C PRO A 126 -12.78 -20.30 18.84
N ASP A 127 -12.09 -20.94 17.89
CA ASP A 127 -10.62 -20.99 17.87
C ASP A 127 -10.05 -19.63 17.47
N TRP A 128 -9.77 -18.80 18.46
CA TRP A 128 -9.23 -17.44 18.27
C TRP A 128 -7.86 -17.43 17.61
N ALA A 129 -7.04 -18.48 17.77
CA ALA A 129 -5.72 -18.56 17.14
C ALA A 129 -5.88 -18.73 15.63
N PHE A 130 -6.74 -19.66 15.21
CA PHE A 130 -7.05 -19.87 13.80
C PHE A 130 -7.73 -18.65 13.17
N VAL A 131 -8.75 -18.06 13.82
CA VAL A 131 -9.41 -16.82 13.34
C VAL A 131 -8.38 -15.70 13.15
N GLY A 132 -7.51 -15.50 14.14
CA GLY A 132 -6.49 -14.45 14.13
C GLY A 132 -5.49 -14.62 13.00
N LEU A 133 -4.92 -15.83 12.87
CA LEU A 133 -3.96 -16.16 11.82
C LEU A 133 -4.57 -16.01 10.43
N PHE A 134 -5.75 -16.61 10.20
CA PHE A 134 -6.45 -16.54 8.92
C PHE A 134 -6.76 -15.08 8.53
N SER A 135 -7.26 -14.28 9.47
CA SER A 135 -7.54 -12.86 9.26
C SER A 135 -6.28 -12.07 8.92
N ALA A 136 -5.16 -12.35 9.59
CA ALA A 136 -3.89 -11.68 9.34
C ALA A 136 -3.30 -12.05 7.97
N LEU A 137 -3.42 -13.31 7.55
CA LEU A 137 -3.03 -13.77 6.21
C LEU A 137 -3.87 -13.10 5.12
N LEU A 138 -5.19 -13.07 5.28
CA LEU A 138 -6.08 -12.35 4.35
C LEU A 138 -5.77 -10.86 4.30
N ALA A 139 -5.56 -10.23 5.46
CA ALA A 139 -5.21 -8.81 5.53
C ALA A 139 -3.88 -8.54 4.81
N THR A 140 -2.90 -9.42 4.97
CA THR A 140 -1.61 -9.35 4.26
C THR A 140 -1.80 -9.45 2.76
N MET A 141 -2.51 -10.48 2.29
CA MET A 141 -2.83 -10.66 0.87
C MET A 141 -3.51 -9.40 0.30
N TRP A 142 -4.46 -8.83 1.02
CA TRP A 142 -5.26 -7.70 0.53
C TRP A 142 -4.50 -6.37 0.61
N LEU A 143 -3.67 -6.16 1.63
CA LEU A 143 -2.90 -4.92 1.80
C LEU A 143 -1.70 -4.86 0.85
N VAL A 144 -1.01 -5.99 0.64
CA VAL A 144 0.27 -6.08 -0.07
C VAL A 144 0.11 -6.59 -1.49
N ILE A 145 -0.55 -7.75 -1.66
CA ILE A 145 -0.57 -8.48 -2.94
C ILE A 145 -1.57 -7.88 -3.92
N TRP A 146 -2.67 -7.27 -3.43
CA TRP A 146 -3.73 -6.76 -4.30
C TRP A 146 -3.86 -5.22 -4.35
N PRO A 147 -2.80 -4.47 -4.75
CA PRO A 147 -2.82 -3.01 -4.74
C PRO A 147 -3.95 -2.43 -5.61
N GLY A 148 -4.26 -3.11 -6.72
CA GLY A 148 -5.29 -2.72 -7.69
C GLY A 148 -6.73 -2.73 -7.18
N ARG A 149 -7.01 -3.32 -6.00
CA ARG A 149 -8.39 -3.37 -5.48
C ARG A 149 -8.97 -2.01 -5.16
N LEU A 150 -8.19 -1.10 -4.56
CA LEU A 150 -8.63 0.27 -4.30
C LEU A 150 -8.93 1.01 -5.62
N GLU A 151 -8.08 0.81 -6.62
CA GLU A 151 -8.28 1.40 -7.94
C GLU A 151 -9.55 0.83 -8.59
N LYS A 152 -9.73 -0.49 -8.59
CA LYS A 152 -10.97 -1.15 -9.05
C LYS A 152 -12.21 -0.61 -8.35
N SER A 153 -12.19 -0.42 -7.03
CA SER A 153 -13.30 0.18 -6.28
C SER A 153 -13.52 1.63 -6.69
N ARG A 154 -12.49 2.46 -6.84
CA ARG A 154 -12.64 3.84 -7.33
C ARG A 154 -13.28 3.89 -8.71
N ARG A 155 -12.82 3.03 -9.63
CA ARG A 155 -13.40 2.90 -10.97
C ARG A 155 -14.88 2.51 -10.92
N LYS A 156 -15.22 1.51 -10.11
CA LYS A 156 -16.59 1.00 -9.98
C LYS A 156 -17.55 2.01 -9.35
N HIS A 157 -17.10 2.78 -8.36
CA HIS A 157 -17.98 3.62 -7.56
C HIS A 157 -17.97 5.10 -7.93
N LEU A 158 -16.88 5.60 -8.52
CA LEU A 158 -16.71 7.04 -8.78
C LEU A 158 -16.89 7.41 -10.26
N VAL A 159 -16.69 6.45 -11.17
CA VAL A 159 -16.86 6.70 -12.60
C VAL A 159 -18.35 6.62 -12.97
N PRO A 160 -18.90 7.64 -13.64
CA PRO A 160 -20.28 7.65 -14.08
C PRO A 160 -20.54 6.51 -15.07
N GLN A 161 -21.72 5.91 -14.98
CA GLN A 161 -22.22 4.94 -15.96
C GLN A 161 -22.89 5.69 -17.12
N GLN A 162 -23.07 4.99 -18.24
CA GLN A 162 -23.80 5.52 -19.38
C GLN A 162 -25.20 5.95 -18.94
N GLY A 163 -25.61 7.16 -19.33
CA GLY A 163 -26.90 7.75 -18.97
C GLY A 163 -26.92 8.51 -17.64
N GLU A 164 -25.84 8.45 -16.84
CA GLU A 164 -25.76 9.25 -15.61
C GLU A 164 -25.26 10.68 -15.91
N PRO A 165 -25.84 11.71 -15.29
CA PRO A 165 -25.44 13.09 -15.52
C PRO A 165 -24.03 13.35 -14.99
N LEU A 166 -23.23 14.08 -15.75
CA LEU A 166 -21.92 14.59 -15.31
C LEU A 166 -22.14 15.85 -14.48
N VAL A 167 -22.11 15.70 -13.17
CA VAL A 167 -22.17 16.83 -12.23
C VAL A 167 -20.76 17.26 -11.81
N ASP A 168 -20.61 18.51 -11.38
CA ASP A 168 -19.33 19.01 -10.88
C ASP A 168 -18.79 18.12 -9.75
N GLY A 169 -17.50 17.77 -9.84
CA GLY A 169 -16.85 16.84 -8.91
C GLY A 169 -17.01 15.35 -9.23
N THR A 170 -17.77 14.97 -10.27
CA THR A 170 -17.78 13.60 -10.82
C THR A 170 -16.37 13.18 -11.20
N ARG A 171 -16.00 11.89 -11.06
CA ARG A 171 -14.66 11.44 -11.45
C ARG A 171 -14.65 10.88 -12.87
N VAL A 172 -13.78 11.43 -13.72
CA VAL A 172 -13.58 10.96 -15.10
C VAL A 172 -12.14 10.49 -15.26
N TYR A 173 -11.89 9.63 -16.26
CA TYR A 173 -10.54 9.23 -16.58
C TYR A 173 -9.85 10.30 -17.41
N GLU A 174 -8.64 10.64 -17.02
CA GLU A 174 -7.74 11.49 -17.78
C GLU A 174 -6.33 10.88 -17.77
N TRP A 175 -5.52 11.32 -18.72
CA TRP A 175 -4.09 11.06 -18.74
C TRP A 175 -3.42 11.84 -17.61
N VAL A 176 -2.94 11.13 -16.59
CA VAL A 176 -2.27 11.74 -15.44
C VAL A 176 -0.86 11.18 -15.27
N PRO A 177 0.05 11.97 -14.66
CA PRO A 177 1.34 11.46 -14.23
C PRO A 177 1.18 10.24 -13.30
N ARG A 178 2.03 9.24 -13.47
CA ARG A 178 1.98 8.01 -12.66
C ARG A 178 2.59 8.23 -11.29
N ASP A 179 1.86 7.83 -10.25
CA ASP A 179 2.36 7.83 -8.88
C ASP A 179 3.44 6.74 -8.67
N ARG A 180 4.65 7.17 -8.31
CA ARG A 180 5.78 6.31 -7.96
C ARG A 180 6.19 6.55 -6.50
N VAL A 181 6.53 5.49 -5.77
CA VAL A 181 7.02 5.63 -4.39
C VAL A 181 8.39 6.30 -4.40
N ALA A 182 8.57 7.33 -3.60
CA ALA A 182 9.85 7.99 -3.38
C ALA A 182 10.91 6.97 -2.97
N ALA A 183 12.08 7.02 -3.62
CA ALA A 183 13.19 6.12 -3.35
C ALA A 183 13.54 6.09 -1.87
N ARG A 184 13.64 7.27 -1.24
CA ARG A 184 13.90 7.43 0.19
C ARG A 184 12.93 6.59 1.03
N ALA A 185 11.63 6.81 0.89
CA ALA A 185 10.65 6.10 1.70
C ALA A 185 10.65 4.57 1.45
N GLY A 186 10.78 4.15 0.18
CA GLY A 186 10.79 2.72 -0.17
C GLY A 186 12.04 1.98 0.31
N THR A 187 13.23 2.56 0.14
CA THR A 187 14.49 1.95 0.58
C THR A 187 14.61 1.94 2.10
N LEU A 188 14.14 2.98 2.81
CA LEU A 188 14.09 2.98 4.28
C LEU A 188 13.28 1.81 4.82
N THR A 189 12.06 1.65 4.30
CA THR A 189 11.17 0.58 4.76
C THR A 189 11.76 -0.80 4.46
N THR A 190 12.38 -0.98 3.29
CA THR A 190 13.07 -2.23 2.93
C THR A 190 14.26 -2.50 3.86
N LEU A 191 15.06 -1.47 4.16
CA LEU A 191 16.19 -1.55 5.09
C LEU A 191 15.73 -1.92 6.49
N LEU A 192 14.73 -1.23 7.05
CA LEU A 192 14.22 -1.51 8.39
C LEU A 192 13.64 -2.92 8.50
N ALA A 193 12.87 -3.37 7.50
CA ALA A 193 12.35 -4.73 7.47
C ALA A 193 13.48 -5.77 7.43
N THR A 194 14.48 -5.57 6.56
CA THR A 194 15.60 -6.51 6.42
C THR A 194 16.51 -6.50 7.66
N ALA A 195 16.75 -5.33 8.26
CA ALA A 195 17.57 -5.17 9.47
C ALA A 195 16.92 -5.83 10.70
N LEU A 196 15.60 -5.93 10.73
CA LEU A 196 14.87 -6.63 11.78
C LEU A 196 14.79 -8.14 11.52
N LEU A 197 14.49 -8.54 10.28
CA LEU A 197 14.32 -9.95 9.91
C LEU A 197 15.63 -10.74 9.88
N ALA A 198 16.75 -10.13 9.46
CA ALA A 198 18.05 -10.80 9.40
C ALA A 198 18.52 -11.37 10.76
N PRO A 199 18.60 -10.58 11.86
CA PRO A 199 19.00 -11.12 13.15
C PRO A 199 17.95 -12.09 13.72
N ALA A 200 16.65 -11.78 13.59
CA ALA A 200 15.60 -12.66 14.09
C ALA A 200 15.63 -14.05 13.43
N ALA A 201 15.77 -14.09 12.10
CA ALA A 201 15.86 -15.34 11.35
C ALA A 201 17.16 -16.09 11.67
N SER A 202 18.27 -15.38 11.85
CA SER A 202 19.55 -15.98 12.25
C SER A 202 19.45 -16.63 13.64
N VAL A 203 18.81 -15.95 14.61
CA VAL A 203 18.59 -16.50 15.95
C VAL A 203 17.66 -17.71 15.90
N ALA A 204 16.55 -17.64 15.16
CA ALA A 204 15.65 -18.77 14.96
C ALA A 204 16.40 -19.97 14.35
N TRP A 205 17.21 -19.73 13.31
CA TRP A 205 18.04 -20.78 12.70
C TRP A 205 19.17 -21.28 13.60
N LEU A 206 19.57 -20.57 14.66
CA LEU A 206 20.55 -21.09 15.62
C LEU A 206 19.88 -21.91 16.73
N VAL A 207 18.72 -21.47 17.21
CA VAL A 207 18.08 -22.00 18.43
C VAL A 207 17.01 -23.05 18.16
N ALA A 208 16.44 -23.10 16.94
CA ALA A 208 15.35 -24.03 16.63
C ALA A 208 15.71 -25.48 16.98
N PRO A 209 14.91 -26.14 17.86
CA PRO A 209 15.22 -27.48 18.38
C PRO A 209 14.92 -28.59 17.37
N ARG A 210 14.10 -28.29 16.35
CA ARG A 210 13.63 -29.23 15.33
C ARG A 210 13.90 -28.69 13.93
N ARG A 211 14.14 -29.59 12.99
CA ARG A 211 14.29 -29.28 11.56
C ARG A 211 13.53 -30.27 10.70
N VAL A 212 13.10 -29.81 9.53
CA VAL A 212 12.61 -30.71 8.48
C VAL A 212 13.80 -31.37 7.78
N ALA A 213 13.76 -32.68 7.61
CA ALA A 213 14.72 -33.43 6.81
C ALA A 213 14.00 -34.38 5.86
N THR A 214 14.53 -34.54 4.65
CA THR A 214 14.08 -35.58 3.72
C THR A 214 14.91 -36.83 3.96
N VAL A 215 14.27 -37.91 4.38
CA VAL A 215 14.91 -39.23 4.59
C VAL A 215 14.38 -40.21 3.56
N ALA A 216 15.21 -41.17 3.14
CA ALA A 216 14.75 -42.26 2.30
C ALA A 216 13.85 -43.19 3.12
N CYS A 217 12.67 -43.54 2.59
CA CYS A 217 11.83 -44.58 3.18
C CYS A 217 12.48 -45.96 2.95
N ALA A 218 11.99 -46.99 3.63
CA ALA A 218 12.32 -48.36 3.24
C ALA A 218 11.95 -48.55 1.74
N PRO A 219 12.85 -49.13 0.92
CA PRO A 219 12.59 -49.28 -0.51
C PRO A 219 11.34 -50.13 -0.70
N PRO A 220 10.32 -49.67 -1.45
CA PRO A 220 9.23 -50.54 -1.87
C PRO A 220 9.80 -51.70 -2.70
N ASP A 221 9.15 -52.87 -2.62
CA ASP A 221 9.55 -54.07 -3.35
C ASP A 221 9.66 -53.84 -4.88
N ASP A 222 8.99 -52.81 -5.39
CA ASP A 222 8.97 -52.40 -6.80
C ASP A 222 10.18 -51.52 -7.22
N GLY A 223 11.15 -51.28 -6.35
CA GLY A 223 12.40 -50.57 -6.69
C GLY A 223 12.28 -49.06 -6.90
N GLY A 224 11.14 -48.44 -6.58
CA GLY A 224 10.95 -46.99 -6.63
C GLY A 224 11.66 -46.26 -5.48
N GLY A 225 12.32 -45.12 -5.75
CA GLY A 225 12.86 -44.27 -4.69
C GLY A 225 11.74 -43.58 -3.89
N CYS A 226 11.60 -43.90 -2.60
CA CYS A 226 10.68 -43.22 -1.69
C CYS A 226 11.43 -42.22 -0.80
N PHE A 227 10.91 -41.01 -0.67
CA PHE A 227 11.40 -39.99 0.25
C PHE A 227 10.25 -39.48 1.11
N GLU A 228 10.48 -39.37 2.41
CA GLU A 228 9.54 -38.79 3.36
C GLU A 228 10.17 -37.58 4.06
N THR A 229 9.37 -36.54 4.30
CA THR A 229 9.75 -35.39 5.13
C THR A 229 9.46 -35.69 6.59
N VAL A 230 10.51 -35.82 7.40
CA VAL A 230 10.40 -36.10 8.83
C VAL A 230 10.96 -34.94 9.67
N SER A 231 10.37 -34.73 10.84
CA SER A 231 10.84 -33.76 11.83
C SER A 231 11.91 -34.40 12.70
N LEU A 232 13.15 -33.89 12.64
CA LEU A 232 14.28 -34.41 13.42
C LEU A 232 14.69 -33.42 14.51
N THR A 233 15.06 -33.94 15.68
CA THR A 233 15.76 -33.14 16.70
C THR A 233 17.12 -32.72 16.18
N ARG A 234 17.49 -31.46 16.43
CA ARG A 234 18.74 -30.91 15.95
C ARG A 234 19.83 -31.06 17.01
N HIS A 235 20.90 -31.79 16.67
CA HIS A 235 22.09 -31.94 17.51
C HIS A 235 23.34 -31.38 16.82
N GLY A 236 24.12 -30.55 17.52
CA GLY A 236 25.53 -30.27 17.20
C GLY A 236 25.88 -29.45 15.96
N ALA A 237 24.92 -28.92 15.19
CA ALA A 237 25.20 -28.30 13.87
C ALA A 237 25.38 -26.75 13.90
N VAL A 238 26.08 -26.19 14.89
CA VAL A 238 26.28 -24.73 14.97
C VAL A 238 27.29 -24.24 13.93
N GLY A 239 28.40 -24.96 13.76
CA GLY A 239 29.49 -24.58 12.83
C GLY A 239 29.04 -24.35 11.39
N PRO A 240 28.33 -25.30 10.75
CA PRO A 240 27.84 -25.13 9.37
C PRO A 240 26.88 -23.94 9.21
N VAL A 241 26.05 -23.65 10.23
CA VAL A 241 25.15 -22.50 10.19
C VAL A 241 25.93 -21.19 10.26
N LEU A 242 26.90 -21.07 11.17
CA LEU A 242 27.75 -19.87 11.24
C LEU A 242 28.53 -19.66 9.93
N ALA A 243 29.05 -20.72 9.33
CA ALA A 243 29.71 -20.65 8.03
C ALA A 243 28.76 -20.15 6.93
N ALA A 244 27.54 -20.67 6.87
CA ALA A 244 26.54 -20.22 5.90
C ALA A 244 26.14 -18.75 6.09
N LEU A 245 25.96 -18.30 7.33
CA LEU A 245 25.66 -16.89 7.66
C LEU A 245 26.84 -15.97 7.27
N ALA A 246 28.09 -16.42 7.49
CA ALA A 246 29.28 -15.67 7.07
C ALA A 246 29.38 -15.55 5.54
N VAL A 247 29.15 -16.66 4.82
CA VAL A 247 29.09 -16.65 3.35
C VAL A 247 28.00 -15.71 2.85
N ALA A 248 26.80 -15.74 3.46
CA ALA A 248 25.72 -14.83 3.12
C ALA A 248 26.11 -13.35 3.28
N LEU A 249 26.81 -13.02 4.37
CA LEU A 249 27.30 -11.66 4.61
C LEU A 249 28.35 -11.22 3.57
N LEU A 250 29.28 -12.11 3.21
CA LEU A 250 30.29 -11.86 2.16
C LEU A 250 29.64 -11.61 0.80
N VAL A 251 28.68 -12.48 0.42
CA VAL A 251 27.86 -12.30 -0.79
C VAL A 251 27.13 -10.95 -0.73
N GLY A 252 26.56 -10.59 0.42
CA GLY A 252 25.89 -9.31 0.60
C GLY A 252 26.81 -8.10 0.43
N GLY A 253 28.06 -8.20 0.90
CA GLY A 253 29.10 -7.19 0.65
C GLY A 253 29.39 -7.01 -0.85
N ALA A 254 29.55 -8.11 -1.59
CA ALA A 254 29.77 -8.07 -3.04
C ALA A 254 28.57 -7.47 -3.79
N VAL A 255 27.34 -7.86 -3.43
CA VAL A 255 26.10 -7.29 -4.00
C VAL A 255 25.97 -5.80 -3.69
N ALA A 256 26.31 -5.38 -2.46
CA ALA A 256 26.27 -3.97 -2.06
C ALA A 256 27.26 -3.11 -2.83
N TRP A 257 28.47 -3.61 -3.06
CA TRP A 257 29.48 -2.94 -3.88
C TRP A 257 29.01 -2.80 -5.34
N LEU A 258 28.44 -3.86 -5.92
CA LEU A 258 27.90 -3.81 -7.28
C LEU A 258 26.72 -2.83 -7.37
N ALA A 259 25.82 -2.84 -6.38
CA ALA A 259 24.70 -1.91 -6.28
C ALA A 259 25.19 -0.45 -6.19
N ALA A 260 26.21 -0.16 -5.38
CA ALA A 260 26.83 1.16 -5.28
C ALA A 260 27.36 1.62 -6.63
N ARG A 261 28.19 0.79 -7.29
CA ARG A 261 28.74 1.11 -8.61
C ARG A 261 27.66 1.36 -9.67
N ARG A 262 26.61 0.55 -9.69
CA ARG A 262 25.48 0.71 -10.63
C ARG A 262 24.72 2.02 -10.36
N LEU A 263 24.43 2.31 -9.10
CA LEU A 263 23.71 3.52 -8.71
C LEU A 263 24.52 4.79 -8.98
N ASP A 264 25.79 4.82 -8.60
CA ASP A 264 26.67 5.98 -8.82
C ASP A 264 26.81 6.29 -10.31
N ARG A 265 26.84 5.27 -11.18
CA ARG A 265 26.90 5.45 -12.63
C ARG A 265 25.56 5.87 -13.25
N GLN A 266 24.45 5.23 -12.86
CA GLN A 266 23.18 5.35 -13.59
C GLN A 266 22.25 6.44 -13.04
N VAL A 267 22.37 6.81 -11.75
CA VAL A 267 21.50 7.84 -11.14
C VAL A 267 21.73 9.24 -11.75
N PRO A 268 22.97 9.68 -12.05
CA PRO A 268 23.23 10.99 -12.66
C PRO A 268 22.77 11.10 -14.13
N VAL A 269 22.86 10.01 -14.89
CA VAL A 269 22.55 9.98 -16.34
C VAL A 269 21.10 9.62 -16.65
N ARG A 270 20.24 9.50 -15.64
CA ARG A 270 18.84 9.09 -15.83
C ARG A 270 18.08 10.15 -16.65
N PRO A 271 17.16 9.74 -17.53
CA PRO A 271 16.34 10.69 -18.27
C PRO A 271 15.37 11.43 -17.34
N PHE A 272 15.00 12.64 -17.73
CA PHE A 272 13.91 13.39 -17.09
C PHE A 272 12.58 12.63 -17.22
N GLN A 273 11.73 12.73 -16.19
CA GLN A 273 10.51 11.92 -16.04
C GLN A 273 9.26 12.82 -16.00
N PRO A 274 8.78 13.35 -17.14
CA PRO A 274 7.68 14.33 -17.17
C PRO A 274 6.35 13.73 -16.71
N ALA A 275 6.08 12.47 -17.03
CA ALA A 275 4.81 11.80 -16.71
C ALA A 275 4.82 11.11 -15.35
N ARG A 276 5.62 11.59 -14.39
CA ARG A 276 5.80 10.97 -13.08
C ARG A 276 5.46 11.93 -11.95
N ARG A 277 4.77 11.40 -10.94
CA ARG A 277 4.65 12.03 -9.63
C ARG A 277 5.28 11.14 -8.57
N VAL A 278 6.26 11.69 -7.84
CA VAL A 278 6.87 10.98 -6.72
C VAL A 278 6.08 11.23 -5.45
N VAL A 279 5.62 10.15 -4.81
CA VAL A 279 4.79 10.18 -3.61
C VAL A 279 5.47 9.43 -2.47
N GLY A 280 5.21 9.85 -1.22
CA GLY A 280 5.68 9.12 -0.04
C GLY A 280 5.09 7.71 0.07
N LEU A 281 5.62 6.90 0.99
CA LEU A 281 5.05 5.59 1.28
C LEU A 281 3.65 5.78 1.90
N GLY A 282 2.61 5.44 1.14
CA GLY A 282 1.24 5.51 1.63
C GLY A 282 1.02 4.59 2.84
N LEU A 283 0.15 5.00 3.76
CA LEU A 283 -0.12 4.29 5.02
C LEU A 283 -0.51 2.81 4.80
N ARG A 284 -1.27 2.50 3.75
CA ARG A 284 -1.62 1.12 3.37
C ARG A 284 -0.38 0.25 3.15
N ARG A 285 0.58 0.75 2.37
CA ARG A 285 1.81 0.00 2.06
C ARG A 285 2.67 -0.16 3.31
N ALA A 286 2.81 0.91 4.10
CA ALA A 286 3.54 0.86 5.37
C ALA A 286 2.94 -0.18 6.34
N ALA A 287 1.62 -0.16 6.53
CA ALA A 287 0.94 -1.13 7.38
C ALA A 287 1.00 -2.56 6.83
N GLY A 288 0.85 -2.72 5.51
CA GLY A 288 1.00 -4.02 4.86
C GLY A 288 2.40 -4.61 5.08
N THR A 289 3.45 -3.81 4.89
CA THR A 289 4.82 -4.25 5.18
C THR A 289 5.03 -4.54 6.65
N GLY A 290 4.52 -3.69 7.55
CA GLY A 290 4.59 -3.96 8.99
C GLY A 290 3.91 -5.27 9.39
N LEU A 291 2.72 -5.55 8.83
CA LEU A 291 1.99 -6.79 9.07
C LEU A 291 2.75 -8.02 8.56
N VAL A 292 3.34 -7.96 7.37
CA VAL A 292 4.21 -9.03 6.84
C VAL A 292 5.37 -9.30 7.78
N VAL A 293 6.07 -8.24 8.22
CA VAL A 293 7.20 -8.37 9.15
C VAL A 293 6.77 -9.02 10.47
N VAL A 294 5.63 -8.60 11.04
CA VAL A 294 5.09 -9.20 12.28
C VAL A 294 4.76 -10.69 12.09
N LEU A 295 4.11 -11.06 10.98
CA LEU A 295 3.77 -12.45 10.70
C LEU A 295 5.02 -13.32 10.54
N VAL A 296 6.02 -12.83 9.81
CA VAL A 296 7.30 -13.52 9.67
C VAL A 296 8.01 -13.64 11.02
N LEU A 297 8.02 -12.60 11.86
CA LEU A 297 8.61 -12.69 13.19
C LEU A 297 7.88 -13.69 14.10
N ALA A 298 6.55 -13.78 13.99
CA ALA A 298 5.76 -14.76 14.75
C ALA A 298 6.08 -16.20 14.30
N ASP A 299 6.24 -16.42 13.00
CA ASP A 299 6.68 -17.69 12.41
C ASP A 299 8.08 -18.08 12.91
N LEU A 300 9.06 -17.16 12.82
CA LEU A 300 10.41 -17.37 13.35
C LEU A 300 10.43 -17.66 14.85
N ALA A 301 9.57 -17.00 15.64
CA ALA A 301 9.45 -17.29 17.07
C ALA A 301 8.84 -18.68 17.33
N ALA A 302 7.91 -19.13 16.49
CA ALA A 302 7.35 -20.47 16.56
C ALA A 302 8.41 -21.54 16.21
N GLU A 303 9.26 -21.31 15.19
CA GLU A 303 10.41 -22.17 14.87
C GLU A 303 11.40 -22.23 16.03
N ALA A 304 11.77 -21.06 16.57
CA ALA A 304 12.74 -20.96 17.67
C ALA A 304 12.26 -21.67 18.95
N THR A 305 10.94 -21.71 19.18
CA THR A 305 10.32 -22.39 20.33
C THR A 305 10.00 -23.87 20.06
N GLY A 306 10.25 -24.37 18.85
CA GLY A 306 9.96 -25.76 18.46
C GLY A 306 8.46 -26.07 18.30
N ARG A 307 7.61 -25.04 18.20
CA ARG A 307 6.17 -25.19 17.90
C ARG A 307 5.93 -25.58 16.45
N ILE A 308 6.81 -25.11 15.56
CA ILE A 308 6.89 -25.52 14.16
C ILE A 308 8.33 -25.93 13.85
N ASP A 309 8.51 -26.78 12.85
CA ASP A 309 9.85 -27.19 12.42
C ASP A 309 10.55 -26.08 11.65
N LEU A 310 11.86 -25.98 11.83
CA LEU A 310 12.68 -25.04 11.08
C LEU A 310 12.60 -25.33 9.58
N TRP A 311 12.09 -24.36 8.82
CA TRP A 311 12.09 -24.39 7.36
C TRP A 311 12.34 -23.00 6.78
N ALA A 312 11.53 -22.02 7.15
CA ALA A 312 11.58 -20.67 6.59
C ALA A 312 12.75 -19.86 7.16
N GLY A 313 13.07 -20.04 8.45
CA GLY A 313 14.11 -19.26 9.12
C GLY A 313 15.50 -19.39 8.52
N ALA A 314 15.89 -20.58 8.07
CA ALA A 314 17.20 -20.81 7.46
C ALA A 314 17.35 -20.04 6.13
N VAL A 315 16.38 -20.20 5.23
CA VAL A 315 16.38 -19.50 3.92
C VAL A 315 16.30 -18.00 4.12
N LEU A 316 15.39 -17.55 5.01
CA LEU A 316 15.21 -16.14 5.29
C LEU A 316 16.46 -15.50 5.90
N ALA A 317 17.16 -16.18 6.80
CA ALA A 317 18.40 -15.68 7.39
C ALA A 317 19.47 -15.43 6.32
N VAL A 318 19.72 -16.41 5.45
CA VAL A 318 20.68 -16.29 4.34
C VAL A 318 20.29 -15.14 3.41
N VAL A 319 19.04 -15.09 2.96
CA VAL A 319 18.55 -14.07 2.02
C VAL A 319 18.58 -12.68 2.66
N ALA A 320 18.09 -12.53 3.89
CA ALA A 320 18.04 -11.24 4.56
C ALA A 320 19.43 -10.69 4.87
N LEU A 321 20.37 -11.54 5.32
CA LEU A 321 21.77 -11.13 5.53
C LEU A 321 22.46 -10.75 4.22
N ALA A 322 22.25 -11.50 3.14
CA ALA A 322 22.81 -11.17 1.83
C ALA A 322 22.23 -9.84 1.28
N LEU A 323 20.96 -9.53 1.55
CA LEU A 323 20.33 -8.30 1.07
C LEU A 323 20.60 -7.07 1.96
N LEU A 324 20.91 -7.25 3.25
CA LEU A 324 21.03 -6.15 4.21
C LEU A 324 22.06 -5.08 3.81
N PRO A 325 23.31 -5.42 3.42
CA PRO A 325 24.30 -4.43 3.02
C PRO A 325 23.86 -3.63 1.77
N ALA A 326 23.23 -4.30 0.80
CA ALA A 326 22.71 -3.64 -0.41
C ALA A 326 21.53 -2.70 -0.10
N CYS A 327 20.67 -3.08 0.85
CA CYS A 327 19.61 -2.21 1.35
C CYS A 327 20.17 -0.94 2.01
N ALA A 328 21.27 -1.06 2.77
CA ALA A 328 21.93 0.09 3.40
C ALA A 328 22.53 1.05 2.36
N VAL A 329 23.20 0.52 1.33
CA VAL A 329 23.74 1.31 0.21
C VAL A 329 22.62 2.02 -0.55
N THR A 330 21.55 1.32 -0.92
CA THR A 330 20.43 1.91 -1.67
C THR A 330 19.72 3.00 -0.87
N TRP A 331 19.57 2.85 0.44
CA TRP A 331 19.07 3.91 1.34
C TRP A 331 20.01 5.12 1.38
N ARG A 332 21.32 4.91 1.53
CA ARG A 332 22.31 5.99 1.53
C ARG A 332 22.29 6.79 0.23
N VAL A 333 22.22 6.13 -0.92
CA VAL A 333 22.09 6.82 -2.22
C VAL A 333 20.74 7.53 -2.31
N ALA A 334 19.63 6.88 -1.97
CA ALA A 334 18.30 7.47 -2.08
C ALA A 334 18.07 8.66 -1.12
N SER A 335 18.77 8.70 0.02
CA SER A 335 18.68 9.81 1.00
C SER A 335 19.46 11.05 0.58
N ARG A 336 20.51 10.89 -0.24
CA ARG A 336 21.32 11.98 -0.81
C ARG A 336 20.97 12.31 -2.26
N GLY A 337 20.23 11.41 -2.90
CA GLY A 337 19.85 11.52 -4.30
C GLY A 337 18.73 12.53 -4.52
N PRO A 338 18.40 12.79 -5.79
CA PRO A 338 17.38 13.77 -6.15
C PRO A 338 15.97 13.38 -5.68
N SER A 339 15.12 14.39 -5.46
CA SER A 339 13.77 14.23 -4.91
C SER A 339 12.78 13.51 -5.84
N ASP A 340 13.07 13.48 -7.14
CA ASP A 340 12.29 12.78 -8.19
C ASP A 340 12.69 11.29 -8.37
N LEU A 341 13.67 10.81 -7.60
CA LEU A 341 14.11 9.41 -7.67
C LEU A 341 13.05 8.47 -7.10
N ALA A 342 12.58 7.53 -7.92
CA ALA A 342 11.60 6.52 -7.52
C ALA A 342 12.26 5.24 -7.00
N TRP A 343 11.61 4.56 -6.04
CA TRP A 343 12.07 3.28 -5.50
C TRP A 343 12.14 2.18 -6.57
N SER A 344 11.22 2.20 -7.54
CA SER A 344 11.24 1.28 -8.69
C SER A 344 12.49 1.45 -9.54
N ASP A 345 13.02 2.67 -9.66
CA ASP A 345 14.20 2.95 -10.47
C ASP A 345 15.45 2.47 -9.75
N VAL A 346 15.57 2.75 -8.45
CA VAL A 346 16.66 2.22 -7.63
C VAL A 346 16.71 0.70 -7.73
N ARG A 347 15.55 0.03 -7.59
CA ARG A 347 15.47 -1.43 -7.77
C ARG A 347 15.90 -1.84 -9.18
N ARG A 348 15.36 -1.22 -10.23
CA ARG A 348 15.71 -1.55 -11.62
C ARG A 348 17.21 -1.36 -11.88
N ILE A 349 17.80 -0.25 -11.46
CA ILE A 349 19.23 0.04 -11.62
C ILE A 349 20.07 -1.01 -10.89
N VAL A 350 19.73 -1.34 -9.64
CA VAL A 350 20.46 -2.34 -8.86
C VAL A 350 20.42 -3.71 -9.53
N TRP A 351 19.24 -4.16 -9.99
CA TRP A 351 19.07 -5.49 -10.59
C TRP A 351 19.61 -5.59 -12.01
N THR A 352 19.31 -4.61 -12.86
CA THR A 352 19.62 -4.66 -14.30
C THR A 352 20.89 -3.91 -14.69
N GLY A 353 21.36 -2.96 -13.86
CA GLY A 353 22.48 -2.08 -14.22
C GLY A 353 22.15 -0.99 -15.24
N HIS A 354 20.89 -0.86 -15.67
CA HIS A 354 20.45 0.09 -16.69
C HIS A 354 19.64 1.24 -16.11
N ALA A 355 19.73 2.41 -16.74
CA ALA A 355 18.89 3.56 -16.45
C ALA A 355 17.38 3.22 -16.63
N PRO A 356 16.48 3.85 -15.85
CA PRO A 356 15.06 3.65 -16.01
C PRO A 356 14.56 4.25 -17.33
N VAL A 357 13.63 3.55 -17.98
CA VAL A 357 12.88 4.07 -19.14
C VAL A 357 11.97 5.22 -18.67
N VAL A 358 11.70 6.18 -19.56
CA VAL A 358 10.77 7.28 -19.32
C VAL A 358 9.37 6.70 -19.04
N ASP A 359 8.79 7.09 -17.91
CA ASP A 359 7.43 6.72 -17.55
C ASP A 359 6.45 7.31 -18.58
N GLN A 360 5.49 6.50 -19.00
CA GLN A 360 4.36 6.95 -19.81
C GLN A 360 3.23 7.46 -18.90
N HIS A 361 2.41 8.38 -19.42
CA HIS A 361 1.18 8.81 -18.75
C HIS A 361 0.30 7.60 -18.48
N GLY A 362 -0.28 7.55 -17.28
CA GLY A 362 -1.26 6.55 -16.91
C GLY A 362 -2.68 7.10 -17.04
N THR A 363 -3.66 6.22 -17.10
CA THR A 363 -5.06 6.61 -16.87
C THR A 363 -5.29 6.76 -15.37
N GLY A 364 -5.79 7.91 -14.92
CA GLY A 364 -6.18 8.14 -13.53
C GLY A 364 -7.48 8.92 -13.45
N LEU A 365 -8.06 8.94 -12.25
CA LEU A 365 -9.33 9.61 -11.99
C LEU A 365 -9.08 11.05 -11.54
N VAL A 366 -9.70 11.99 -12.23
CA VAL A 366 -9.67 13.44 -11.94
C VAL A 366 -11.08 13.96 -11.69
N PRO A 367 -11.28 15.03 -10.88
CA PRO A 367 -12.52 15.78 -10.90
C PRO A 367 -12.84 16.25 -12.31
N PHE A 368 -14.03 15.92 -12.78
CA PHE A 368 -14.70 16.68 -13.81
C PHE A 368 -15.02 18.05 -13.22
N VAL A 369 -14.43 19.08 -13.81
CA VAL A 369 -14.77 20.46 -13.54
C VAL A 369 -15.64 20.90 -14.69
N LEU A 370 -16.87 21.33 -14.39
CA LEU A 370 -17.69 22.02 -15.37
C LEU A 370 -17.03 23.37 -15.62
N GLY A 371 -16.12 23.42 -16.60
CA GLY A 371 -15.59 24.68 -17.07
C GLY A 371 -16.75 25.55 -17.56
N PRO A 372 -16.65 26.90 -17.50
CA PRO A 372 -17.52 27.71 -18.35
C PRO A 372 -17.38 27.12 -19.75
N ALA A 373 -18.52 26.79 -20.39
CA ALA A 373 -18.49 26.30 -21.76
C ALA A 373 -17.52 27.21 -22.52
N PRO A 374 -16.42 26.69 -23.09
CA PRO A 374 -15.51 27.54 -23.85
C PRO A 374 -16.40 28.31 -24.80
N ALA A 375 -16.40 29.64 -24.70
CA ALA A 375 -17.33 30.48 -25.44
C ALA A 375 -17.25 30.03 -26.88
N THR A 376 -18.26 29.25 -27.32
CA THR A 376 -18.18 28.56 -28.59
C THR A 376 -18.08 29.71 -29.59
N PRO A 377 -16.97 29.86 -30.33
CA PRO A 377 -16.96 30.86 -31.39
C PRO A 377 -18.15 30.51 -32.27
N ALA A 378 -19.11 31.45 -32.35
CA ALA A 378 -20.37 31.25 -33.05
C ALA A 378 -20.03 30.81 -34.48
N GLY A 379 -20.19 29.52 -34.79
CA GLY A 379 -19.89 28.97 -36.11
C GLY A 379 -19.14 27.64 -36.16
N GLN A 380 -18.52 27.13 -35.07
CA GLN A 380 -17.91 25.79 -35.09
C GLN A 380 -18.75 24.78 -34.29
N ALA A 381 -19.50 23.97 -35.03
CA ALA A 381 -20.12 22.77 -34.50
C ALA A 381 -19.03 21.80 -34.02
N VAL A 382 -18.79 21.79 -32.70
CA VAL A 382 -17.95 20.77 -32.06
C VAL A 382 -18.74 19.47 -32.11
N ALA A 383 -18.42 18.63 -33.09
CA ALA A 383 -18.79 17.23 -33.05
C ALA A 383 -18.15 16.61 -31.81
N VAL A 384 -18.95 16.43 -30.76
CA VAL A 384 -18.62 15.52 -29.66
C VAL A 384 -18.56 14.15 -30.31
N THR A 385 -17.38 13.79 -30.79
CA THR A 385 -17.05 12.42 -31.15
C THR A 385 -17.05 11.65 -29.85
N GLY A 386 -18.23 11.18 -29.47
CA GLY A 386 -18.34 9.99 -28.65
C GLY A 386 -17.46 8.95 -29.32
N GLY A 387 -16.34 8.62 -28.69
CA GLY A 387 -15.49 7.53 -29.08
C GLY A 387 -16.29 6.23 -28.93
N ALA A 388 -17.19 5.99 -29.86
CA ALA A 388 -17.55 4.65 -30.28
C ALA A 388 -16.23 4.03 -30.68
N ARG A 389 -15.75 3.13 -29.82
CA ARG A 389 -14.67 2.22 -30.11
C ARG A 389 -15.08 1.53 -31.41
N ALA A 390 -14.41 1.86 -32.51
CA ALA A 390 -14.53 1.12 -33.74
C ALA A 390 -13.98 -0.28 -33.44
N ASP A 391 -14.88 -1.20 -33.14
CA ASP A 391 -14.62 -2.63 -33.23
C ASP A 391 -14.23 -2.90 -34.68
N GLY A 392 -12.93 -3.08 -34.96
CA GLY A 392 -12.49 -3.46 -36.31
C GLY A 392 -11.04 -3.15 -36.69
N ALA A 393 -10.34 -2.24 -36.02
CA ALA A 393 -8.92 -1.99 -36.32
C ALA A 393 -8.02 -2.87 -35.45
N GLU A 394 -7.65 -4.01 -36.00
CA GLU A 394 -6.60 -4.90 -35.49
C GLU A 394 -5.29 -4.10 -35.36
N ALA A 395 -4.90 -3.79 -34.12
CA ALA A 395 -3.61 -3.15 -33.87
C ALA A 395 -2.50 -4.10 -34.37
N PRO A 396 -1.51 -3.62 -35.15
CA PRO A 396 -0.42 -4.46 -35.62
C PRO A 396 0.25 -5.13 -34.42
N ARG A 397 0.27 -6.46 -34.43
CA ARG A 397 1.02 -7.26 -33.47
C ARG A 397 2.49 -6.85 -33.56
N PRO A 398 3.17 -6.57 -32.43
CA PRO A 398 4.59 -6.28 -32.47
C PRO A 398 5.39 -7.56 -32.79
N ASP A 399 6.09 -7.56 -33.94
CA ASP A 399 6.99 -8.63 -34.41
C ASP A 399 8.28 -8.72 -33.59
N TRP A 400 8.21 -9.18 -32.33
CA TRP A 400 9.41 -9.46 -31.52
C TRP A 400 9.56 -10.94 -31.15
N LEU A 401 8.99 -11.85 -31.94
CA LEU A 401 9.23 -13.29 -31.83
C LEU A 401 9.63 -13.86 -33.18
N HIS A 402 10.87 -13.57 -33.57
CA HIS A 402 11.69 -14.39 -34.45
C HIS A 402 13.11 -14.45 -33.88
#